data_AF-A0A2V1P618-F1
#
_entry.id   AF-A0A2V1P618-F1
#
_cell.length_a   1.000
_cell.length_b   1.000
_cell.length_c   1.000
_cell.angle_alpha   90.00
_cell.angle_beta   90.00
_cell.angle_gamma   90.00
#
_symmetry.space_group_name_H-M   'P 1'
#
loop_
_entity.id
_entity.type
_entity.pdbx_description
1 polymer ?
#
loop_
_entity_poly.entity_id
_entity_poly.type
_entity_poly.pdbx_seq_one_letter_code
_entity_poly.pdbx_strand_id
1 'polypeptide(L)'
;MPGTTIDLQEHEESLRADLIARGVPDDLRGLAPAIADWLRWRFRRLQVDRTDVARWERVLSHDLPLRVKNAGPPPASHKLEMEVPGGGPAGGCLWTPGDHAGTAFSKRQQPDRPKAPPKARGKGYLRPGRPRTRTADVDEMADLMAVYRSCRETVAPMMERCRTSGDQVALLRALRDVVRQPADRAAQGRWLEVVGRFSPR
;
A
#
# COMPACT_ATOMS: atom_id res chain seq x y z
N MET A 1 21.84 -18.27 12.24
CA MET A 1 21.26 -17.84 10.96
C MET A 1 20.28 -16.71 11.24
N PRO A 2 20.70 -15.44 11.22
CA PRO A 2 19.81 -14.35 11.58
C PRO A 2 18.75 -14.11 10.50
N GLY A 3 17.48 -14.23 10.91
CA GLY A 3 16.38 -13.39 10.42
C GLY A 3 15.82 -13.62 9.01
N THR A 4 16.02 -14.78 8.38
CA THR A 4 15.33 -15.10 7.13
C THR A 4 13.92 -15.63 7.46
N THR A 5 12.89 -14.79 7.33
CA THR A 5 11.52 -15.20 7.71
C THR A 5 10.79 -15.88 6.57
N ILE A 6 11.22 -15.65 5.32
CA ILE A 6 10.61 -16.20 4.13
C ILE A 6 11.64 -17.04 3.39
N ASP A 7 11.45 -18.36 3.38
CA ASP A 7 12.24 -19.30 2.58
C ASP A 7 11.55 -19.50 1.22
N LEU A 8 12.32 -19.35 0.14
CA LEU A 8 11.88 -19.58 -1.24
C LEU A 8 12.26 -20.97 -1.77
N GLN A 9 13.00 -21.75 -0.98
CA GLN A 9 13.45 -23.10 -1.32
C GLN A 9 14.06 -23.16 -2.73
N GLU A 10 13.55 -24.03 -3.60
CA GLU A 10 14.00 -24.25 -4.99
C GLU A 10 13.96 -23.01 -5.88
N HIS A 11 13.15 -22.01 -5.53
CA HIS A 11 13.03 -20.76 -6.31
C HIS A 11 14.04 -19.68 -5.89
N GLU A 12 14.84 -19.92 -4.85
CA GLU A 12 15.83 -18.93 -4.40
C GLU A 12 16.99 -18.79 -5.40
N GLU A 13 17.38 -19.87 -6.06
CA GLU A 13 18.37 -19.83 -7.14
C GLU A 13 17.83 -19.10 -8.36
N SER A 14 16.56 -19.35 -8.72
CA SER A 14 15.90 -18.62 -9.80
C SER A 14 15.82 -17.13 -9.52
N LEU A 15 15.50 -16.73 -8.28
CA LEU A 15 15.52 -15.32 -7.85
C LEU A 15 16.91 -14.70 -8.01
N ARG A 16 17.98 -15.38 -7.56
CA ARG A 16 19.35 -14.85 -7.68
C ARG A 16 19.77 -14.71 -9.13
N ALA A 17 19.51 -15.72 -9.96
CA ALA A 17 19.77 -15.65 -11.40
C ALA A 17 19.05 -14.47 -12.07
N ASP A 18 17.79 -14.23 -11.69
CA ASP A 18 16.97 -13.14 -12.23
C ASP A 18 17.44 -11.75 -11.79
N LEU A 19 18.03 -11.63 -10.59
CA LEU A 19 18.62 -10.38 -10.10
C LEU A 19 19.94 -10.09 -10.81
N ILE A 20 20.79 -11.10 -10.97
CA ILE A 20 22.06 -11.01 -11.72
C ILE A 20 21.80 -10.61 -13.17
N ALA A 21 20.86 -11.30 -13.84
CA ALA A 21 20.50 -11.03 -15.23
C ALA A 21 20.00 -9.58 -15.46
N ARG A 22 19.44 -8.95 -14.42
CA ARG A 22 18.91 -7.58 -14.48
C ARG A 22 19.85 -6.54 -13.84
N GLY A 23 21.08 -6.93 -13.50
CA GLY A 23 22.11 -6.01 -12.96
C GLY A 23 21.79 -5.46 -11.57
N VAL A 24 20.92 -6.12 -10.81
CA VAL A 24 20.65 -5.79 -9.41
C VAL A 24 21.67 -6.53 -8.54
N PRO A 25 22.21 -5.92 -7.47
CA PRO A 25 23.12 -6.61 -6.55
C PRO A 25 22.52 -7.93 -6.08
N ASP A 26 23.23 -9.02 -6.34
CA ASP A 26 22.86 -10.39 -6.00
C ASP A 26 23.05 -10.68 -4.50
N ASP A 27 23.87 -9.86 -3.84
CA ASP A 27 24.09 -9.93 -2.41
C ASP A 27 22.89 -9.38 -1.60
N LEU A 28 21.88 -10.23 -1.47
CA LEU A 28 20.73 -10.01 -0.57
C LEU A 28 21.15 -9.91 0.91
N ARG A 29 22.37 -10.32 1.30
CA ARG A 29 22.87 -10.21 2.68
C ARG A 29 23.41 -8.81 2.98
N GLY A 30 23.80 -8.05 1.95
CA GLY A 30 24.11 -6.62 2.06
C GLY A 30 22.88 -5.73 2.21
N LEU A 31 21.68 -6.26 1.95
CA LEU A 31 20.41 -5.57 2.17
C LEU A 31 19.88 -5.80 3.58
N ALA A 32 19.07 -4.86 4.08
CA ALA A 32 18.34 -5.08 5.32
C ALA A 32 17.43 -6.33 5.20
N PRO A 33 17.36 -7.21 6.22
CA PRO A 33 16.61 -8.47 6.15
C PRO A 33 15.14 -8.31 5.70
N ALA A 34 14.50 -7.22 6.11
CA ALA A 34 13.13 -6.90 5.71
C ALA A 34 12.98 -6.59 4.21
N ILE A 35 14.02 -6.04 3.57
CA ILE A 35 14.04 -5.80 2.12
C ILE A 35 14.26 -7.11 1.38
N ALA A 36 15.16 -7.96 1.87
CA ALA A 36 15.38 -9.29 1.32
C ALA A 36 14.08 -10.11 1.37
N ASP A 37 13.42 -10.21 2.54
CA ASP A 37 12.14 -10.92 2.68
C ASP A 37 11.03 -10.31 1.80
N TRP A 38 11.01 -8.98 1.63
CA TRP A 38 10.09 -8.32 0.72
C TRP A 38 10.33 -8.69 -0.75
N LEU A 39 11.59 -8.75 -1.19
CA LEU A 39 11.94 -9.22 -2.54
C LEU A 39 11.52 -10.68 -2.73
N ARG A 40 11.78 -11.52 -1.73
CA ARG A 40 11.38 -12.94 -1.77
C ARG A 40 9.87 -13.10 -1.95
N TRP A 41 9.09 -12.34 -1.17
CA TRP A 41 7.63 -12.34 -1.29
C TRP A 41 7.13 -11.83 -2.64
N ARG A 42 7.75 -10.77 -3.19
CA ARG A 42 7.39 -10.21 -4.49
C ARG A 42 7.70 -11.17 -5.63
N PHE A 43 8.85 -11.83 -5.60
CA PHE A 43 9.23 -12.82 -6.60
C PHE A 43 8.26 -14.00 -6.61
N ARG A 44 7.92 -14.55 -5.43
CA ARG A 44 6.89 -15.60 -5.31
C ARG A 44 5.57 -15.17 -5.95
N ARG A 45 5.13 -13.93 -5.75
CA ARG A 45 3.83 -13.45 -6.26
C ARG A 45 3.81 -13.10 -7.75
N LEU A 46 4.96 -12.70 -8.33
CA LEU A 46 5.06 -12.12 -9.67
C LEU A 46 5.83 -12.95 -10.67
N GLN A 47 6.47 -14.04 -10.23
CA GLN A 47 7.13 -15.01 -11.09
C GLN A 47 6.62 -16.43 -10.85
N VAL A 48 6.38 -16.83 -9.59
CA VAL A 48 5.90 -18.19 -9.25
C VAL A 48 4.38 -18.32 -9.34
N ASP A 49 3.64 -17.50 -8.59
CA ASP A 49 2.17 -17.55 -8.56
C ASP A 49 1.54 -17.04 -9.88
N ARG A 50 2.19 -16.09 -10.54
CA ARG A 50 1.74 -15.41 -11.76
C ARG A 50 2.97 -14.98 -12.54
N THR A 51 3.03 -15.24 -13.83
CA THR A 51 4.16 -14.79 -14.67
C THR A 51 3.89 -13.37 -15.18
N ASP A 52 4.20 -12.35 -14.36
CA ASP A 52 4.01 -10.92 -14.67
C ASP A 52 5.36 -10.19 -14.68
N VAL A 53 6.11 -10.41 -15.76
CA VAL A 53 7.49 -9.93 -15.94
C VAL A 53 7.57 -8.41 -15.93
N ALA A 54 6.66 -7.73 -16.63
CA ALA A 54 6.67 -6.26 -16.71
C ALA A 54 6.46 -5.61 -15.33
N ARG A 55 5.63 -6.22 -14.48
CA ARG A 55 5.43 -5.75 -13.11
C ARG A 55 6.62 -6.07 -12.21
N TRP A 56 7.26 -7.21 -12.41
CA TRP A 56 8.49 -7.56 -11.70
C TRP A 56 9.64 -6.59 -12.03
N GLU A 57 9.80 -6.23 -13.31
CA GLU A 57 10.78 -5.22 -13.73
C GLU A 57 10.54 -3.85 -13.08
N ARG A 58 9.27 -3.42 -12.97
CA ARG A 58 8.92 -2.19 -12.26
C ARG A 58 9.30 -2.24 -10.77
N VAL A 59 9.13 -3.41 -10.14
CA VAL A 59 9.50 -3.62 -8.73
C VAL A 59 11.02 -3.45 -8.54
N LEU A 60 11.83 -4.02 -9.45
CA LEU A 60 13.29 -3.93 -9.38
C LEU A 60 13.82 -2.53 -9.73
N SER A 61 13.25 -1.88 -10.75
CA SER A 61 13.72 -0.58 -11.24
C SER A 61 13.24 0.62 -10.42
N HIS A 62 12.07 0.53 -9.78
CA HIS A 62 11.44 1.69 -9.13
C HIS A 62 11.20 1.48 -7.64
N ASP A 63 10.58 0.36 -7.25
CA ASP A 63 10.17 0.14 -5.86
C ASP A 63 11.36 -0.24 -4.96
N LEU A 64 12.31 -1.03 -5.48
CA LEU A 64 13.48 -1.49 -4.74
C LEU A 64 14.41 -0.32 -4.35
N PRO A 65 14.85 0.58 -5.26
CA PRO A 65 15.69 1.72 -4.89
C PRO A 65 15.03 2.63 -3.85
N LEU A 66 13.72 2.88 -3.99
CA LEU A 66 12.97 3.71 -3.05
C LEU A 66 12.89 3.09 -1.66
N ARG A 67 12.77 1.77 -1.57
CA ARG A 67 12.79 1.04 -0.29
C ARG A 67 14.16 1.00 0.35
N VAL A 68 15.22 0.79 -0.41
CA VAL A 68 16.60 0.85 0.09
C VAL A 68 16.89 2.25 0.64
N LYS A 69 16.48 3.32 -0.06
CA LYS A 69 16.60 4.70 0.41
C LYS A 69 15.82 4.95 1.71
N ASN A 70 14.60 4.43 1.83
CA ASN A 70 13.73 4.65 2.99
C ASN A 70 14.10 3.80 4.21
N ALA A 71 14.71 2.64 4.03
CA ALA A 71 15.12 1.77 5.13
C ALA A 71 16.33 2.32 5.91
N GLY A 72 17.04 3.30 5.34
CA GLY A 72 18.27 3.82 5.90
C GLY A 72 19.43 2.82 5.79
N PRO A 73 20.65 3.21 6.20
CA PRO A 73 21.79 2.30 6.19
C PRO A 73 21.53 1.11 7.12
N PRO A 74 21.89 -0.13 6.70
CA PRO A 74 21.70 -1.31 7.52
C PRO A 74 22.43 -1.14 8.87
N PRO A 75 21.87 -1.67 9.97
CA PRO A 75 22.50 -1.59 11.28
C PRO A 75 23.91 -2.19 11.21
N ALA A 76 24.91 -1.51 11.79
CA ALA A 76 26.33 -1.88 11.71
C ALA A 76 26.63 -3.31 12.18
N SER A 77 25.75 -3.90 12.98
CA SER A 77 25.78 -5.31 13.38
C SER A 77 25.66 -6.30 12.22
N HIS A 78 25.26 -5.85 11.03
CA HIS A 78 25.12 -6.70 9.84
C HIS A 78 26.35 -6.67 8.91
N LYS A 79 27.32 -5.78 9.17
CA LYS A 79 28.59 -5.69 8.43
C LYS A 79 29.72 -6.55 9.04
N LEU A 80 29.45 -7.22 10.15
CA LEU A 80 30.45 -7.84 11.02
C LEU A 80 30.26 -9.36 11.14
N GLU A 81 29.96 -10.06 10.05
CA GLU A 81 30.14 -11.52 9.98
C GLU A 81 30.72 -11.89 8.62
N MET A 82 31.89 -11.31 8.32
CA MET A 82 32.78 -11.80 7.28
C MET A 82 34.20 -11.95 7.84
N GLU A 83 34.33 -12.58 9.01
CA GLU A 83 35.61 -13.16 9.45
C GLU A 83 35.41 -14.56 10.06
N VAL A 84 36.31 -15.44 9.65
CA VAL A 84 36.60 -16.85 9.94
C VAL A 84 36.47 -17.24 11.43
N PRO A 85 36.19 -18.52 11.80
CA PRO A 85 35.76 -18.87 13.14
C PRO A 85 36.93 -18.83 14.14
N GLY A 86 36.87 -17.90 15.08
CA GLY A 86 37.76 -17.82 16.23
C GLY A 86 36.93 -17.70 17.51
N GLY A 87 37.00 -18.73 18.35
CA GLY A 87 36.22 -18.85 19.57
C GLY A 87 36.44 -17.72 20.57
N GLY A 88 35.33 -17.20 21.08
CA GLY A 88 35.23 -16.45 22.31
C GLY A 88 33.77 -16.42 22.72
N PRO A 89 33.39 -16.76 23.96
CA PRO A 89 32.00 -16.71 24.37
C PRO A 89 31.55 -15.25 24.35
N ALA A 90 30.69 -14.92 23.37
CA ALA A 90 29.94 -13.69 23.37
C ALA A 90 29.27 -13.57 24.74
N GLY A 91 29.54 -12.48 25.44
CA GLY A 91 28.83 -12.08 26.65
C GLY A 91 27.35 -11.91 26.31
N GLY A 92 26.62 -13.01 26.37
CA GLY A 92 25.19 -13.03 26.21
C GLY A 92 24.61 -12.12 27.27
N CYS A 93 23.86 -11.11 26.83
CA CYS A 93 23.03 -10.32 27.72
C CYS A 93 21.95 -11.26 28.26
N LEU A 94 22.29 -11.98 29.34
CA LEU A 94 21.39 -12.81 30.09
C LEU A 94 20.40 -11.85 30.75
N TRP A 95 19.16 -11.89 30.28
CA TRP A 95 18.05 -11.25 30.97
C TRP A 95 17.90 -11.92 32.33
N THR A 96 18.42 -11.29 33.37
CA THR A 96 18.16 -11.67 34.76
C THR A 96 16.80 -11.07 35.16
N PRO A 97 15.78 -11.87 35.50
CA PRO A 97 14.56 -11.34 36.08
C PRO A 97 14.93 -10.68 37.42
N GLY A 98 14.57 -9.41 37.61
CA GLY A 98 14.77 -8.74 38.89
C GLY A 98 14.00 -9.43 40.02
N ASP A 99 14.50 -9.31 41.25
CA ASP A 99 14.04 -9.99 42.48
C ASP A 99 12.55 -9.77 42.84
N HIS A 100 11.81 -8.97 42.07
CA HIS A 100 10.36 -8.82 42.17
C HIS A 100 9.56 -9.89 41.40
N ALA A 101 10.22 -10.81 40.68
CA ALA A 101 9.55 -11.89 39.96
C ALA A 101 8.90 -12.95 40.87
N GLY A 102 9.31 -13.04 42.14
CA GLY A 102 8.79 -14.01 43.11
C GLY A 102 7.37 -13.72 43.64
N THR A 103 6.89 -12.48 43.54
CA THR A 103 5.58 -12.07 44.09
C THR A 103 4.51 -11.81 43.02
N ALA A 104 4.85 -11.94 41.74
CA ALA A 104 3.88 -11.77 40.66
C ALA A 104 3.14 -13.09 40.40
N PHE A 105 1.89 -13.20 40.89
CA PHE A 105 0.98 -14.30 40.54
C PHE A 105 0.97 -14.51 39.02
N SER A 106 1.42 -15.68 38.58
CA SER A 106 1.50 -16.04 37.18
C SER A 106 0.10 -16.00 36.54
N LYS A 107 -0.06 -15.20 35.49
CA LYS A 107 -1.29 -15.21 34.66
C LYS A 107 -1.61 -16.59 34.07
N ARG A 108 -0.65 -17.53 34.08
CA ARG A 108 -0.83 -18.91 33.62
C ARG A 108 -1.65 -19.79 34.58
N GLN A 109 -1.82 -19.36 35.83
CA GLN A 109 -2.71 -20.05 36.78
C GLN A 109 -4.14 -19.50 36.77
N GLN A 110 -4.45 -18.48 35.95
CA GLN A 110 -5.84 -18.06 35.79
C GLN A 110 -6.58 -19.09 34.95
N PRO A 111 -7.76 -19.59 35.40
CA PRO A 111 -8.61 -20.42 34.58
C PRO A 111 -8.99 -19.68 33.30
N ASP A 112 -9.03 -20.42 32.18
CA ASP A 112 -9.31 -19.85 30.87
C ASP A 112 -10.63 -19.08 30.89
N ARG A 113 -10.56 -17.80 30.52
CA ARG A 113 -11.77 -17.00 30.33
C ARG A 113 -12.54 -17.55 29.14
N PRO A 114 -13.89 -17.60 29.19
CA PRO A 114 -14.68 -18.05 28.07
C PRO A 114 -14.33 -17.26 26.81
N LYS A 115 -14.16 -17.99 25.71
CA LYS A 115 -13.77 -17.46 24.40
C LYS A 115 -14.70 -16.29 24.04
N ALA A 116 -14.13 -15.10 23.87
CA ALA A 116 -14.91 -13.93 23.50
C ALA A 116 -15.72 -14.22 22.21
N PRO A 117 -17.00 -13.81 22.15
CA PRO A 117 -17.80 -14.01 20.95
C PRO A 117 -17.11 -13.34 19.76
N PRO A 118 -17.21 -13.93 18.56
CA PRO A 118 -16.58 -13.38 17.36
C PRO A 118 -17.11 -11.95 17.16
N LYS A 119 -16.21 -10.97 17.26
CA LYS A 119 -16.53 -9.60 16.89
C LYS A 119 -16.83 -9.60 15.40
N ALA A 120 -18.12 -9.53 15.05
CA ALA A 120 -18.54 -9.14 13.72
C ALA A 120 -18.01 -7.73 13.50
N ARG A 121 -16.83 -7.61 12.87
CA ARG A 121 -16.33 -6.31 12.42
C ARG A 121 -17.34 -5.83 11.40
N GLY A 122 -18.17 -4.87 11.82
CA GLY A 122 -19.03 -4.12 10.90
C GLY A 122 -18.20 -3.68 9.71
N LYS A 123 -18.82 -3.72 8.54
CA LYS A 123 -18.24 -3.34 7.25
C LYS A 123 -17.89 -1.86 7.27
N GLY A 124 -16.74 -1.51 7.82
CA GLY A 124 -16.35 -0.12 8.00
C GLY A 124 -15.03 -0.05 8.73
N TYR A 125 -13.96 0.11 7.96
CA TYR A 125 -12.93 1.15 8.08
C TYR A 125 -11.94 0.88 6.94
N LEU A 126 -12.36 1.15 5.71
CA LEU A 126 -11.39 1.48 4.67
C LEU A 126 -10.75 2.77 5.16
N ARG A 127 -9.44 2.72 5.47
CA ARG A 127 -8.64 3.93 5.65
C ARG A 127 -8.95 4.87 4.47
N PRO A 128 -8.99 6.20 4.65
CA PRO A 128 -9.08 7.13 3.54
C PRO A 128 -7.77 7.07 2.74
N GLY A 129 -7.58 6.00 1.98
CA GLY A 129 -6.67 5.99 0.86
C GLY A 129 -7.20 7.02 -0.11
N ARG A 130 -6.31 7.93 -0.50
CA ARG A 130 -6.49 8.87 -1.62
C ARG A 130 -7.50 8.30 -2.62
N PRO A 131 -8.61 9.01 -2.92
CA PRO A 131 -9.59 8.51 -3.87
C PRO A 131 -8.84 8.03 -5.10
N ARG A 132 -8.98 6.74 -5.42
CA ARG A 132 -8.50 6.25 -6.71
C ARG A 132 -9.13 7.18 -7.73
N THR A 133 -8.31 7.88 -8.50
CA THR A 133 -8.74 8.57 -9.69
C THR A 133 -9.33 7.49 -10.57
N ARG A 134 -10.64 7.25 -10.45
CA ARG A 134 -11.41 6.43 -11.37
C ARG A 134 -11.27 7.18 -12.69
N THR A 135 -10.35 6.71 -13.54
CA THR A 135 -10.43 6.97 -14.96
C THR A 135 -11.85 6.59 -15.35
N ALA A 136 -12.57 7.55 -15.92
CA ALA A 136 -13.95 7.34 -16.33
C ALA A 136 -14.00 6.03 -17.10
N ASP A 137 -14.81 5.10 -16.59
CA ASP A 137 -15.15 3.90 -17.37
C ASP A 137 -15.65 4.39 -18.73
N VAL A 138 -15.41 3.66 -19.81
CA VAL A 138 -15.79 4.12 -21.16
C VAL A 138 -17.29 4.47 -21.22
N ASP A 139 -18.10 3.82 -20.39
CA ASP A 139 -19.52 4.10 -20.16
C ASP A 139 -19.79 5.41 -19.40
N GLU A 140 -18.93 5.78 -18.46
CA GLU A 140 -19.10 7.01 -17.67
C GLU A 140 -18.97 8.25 -18.55
N MET A 141 -18.04 8.29 -19.50
CA MET A 141 -17.91 9.45 -20.38
C MET A 141 -19.13 9.59 -21.31
N ALA A 142 -19.69 8.48 -21.80
CA ALA A 142 -20.91 8.49 -22.60
C ALA A 142 -22.11 9.03 -21.81
N ASP A 143 -22.26 8.59 -20.56
CA ASP A 143 -23.28 9.08 -19.63
C ASP A 143 -23.14 10.59 -19.36
N LEU A 144 -21.91 11.07 -19.12
CA LEU A 144 -21.65 12.49 -18.86
C LEU A 144 -21.96 13.35 -20.09
N MET A 145 -21.64 12.88 -21.29
CA MET A 145 -21.97 13.58 -22.54
C MET A 145 -23.48 13.61 -22.82
N ALA A 146 -24.22 12.58 -22.42
CA ALA A 146 -25.68 12.60 -22.49
C ALA A 146 -26.28 13.69 -21.58
N VAL A 147 -25.82 13.76 -20.33
CA VAL A 147 -26.23 14.80 -19.37
C VAL A 147 -25.88 16.20 -19.88
N TYR A 148 -24.69 16.38 -20.45
CA TYR A 148 -24.29 17.66 -21.05
C TYR A 148 -25.22 18.09 -22.17
N ARG A 149 -25.61 17.17 -23.07
CA ARG A 149 -26.56 17.47 -24.16
C ARG A 149 -27.93 17.88 -23.62
N SER A 150 -28.42 17.23 -22.57
CA SER A 150 -29.71 17.52 -21.95
C SER A 150 -29.75 18.86 -21.22
N CYS A 151 -28.63 19.31 -20.65
CA CYS A 151 -28.55 20.52 -19.82
C CYS A 151 -27.59 21.58 -20.41
N ARG A 152 -27.41 21.58 -21.73
CA ARG A 152 -26.38 22.36 -22.42
C ARG A 152 -26.43 23.84 -22.09
N GLU A 153 -27.62 24.43 -22.11
CA GLU A 153 -27.81 25.88 -21.93
C GLU A 153 -27.34 26.36 -20.54
N THR A 154 -27.58 25.56 -19.50
CA THR A 154 -27.19 25.90 -18.13
C THR A 154 -25.70 25.67 -17.87
N VAL A 155 -25.12 24.64 -18.50
CA VAL A 155 -23.77 24.15 -18.17
C VAL A 155 -22.69 24.77 -19.06
N ALA A 156 -23.03 25.16 -20.30
CA ALA A 156 -22.09 25.78 -21.24
C ALA A 156 -21.27 26.95 -20.65
N PRO A 157 -21.88 27.98 -20.00
CA PRO A 157 -21.10 29.09 -19.45
C PRO A 157 -20.19 28.69 -18.27
N MET A 158 -20.53 27.60 -17.57
CA MET A 158 -19.68 27.07 -16.48
C MET A 158 -18.51 26.25 -17.04
N MET A 159 -18.75 25.50 -18.11
CA MET A 159 -17.73 24.71 -18.82
C MET A 159 -16.65 25.59 -19.45
N GLU A 160 -17.01 26.76 -20.00
CA GLU A 160 -16.06 27.74 -20.53
C GLU A 160 -15.10 28.28 -19.47
N ARG A 161 -15.49 28.23 -18.19
CA ARG A 161 -14.68 28.68 -17.05
C ARG A 161 -13.81 27.58 -16.46
N CYS A 162 -14.07 26.32 -16.81
CA CYS A 162 -13.25 25.20 -16.35
C CYS A 162 -11.87 25.23 -17.02
N ARG A 163 -10.80 25.34 -16.21
CA ARG A 163 -9.42 25.43 -16.71
C ARG A 163 -8.82 24.06 -17.04
N THR A 164 -9.32 23.01 -16.41
CA THR A 164 -8.80 21.65 -16.59
C THR A 164 -9.90 20.68 -17.03
N SER A 165 -9.51 19.62 -17.74
CA SER A 165 -10.41 18.51 -18.09
C SER A 165 -10.96 17.80 -16.84
N GLY A 166 -10.21 17.81 -15.74
CA GLY A 166 -10.67 17.31 -14.44
C GLY A 166 -11.85 18.10 -13.88
N ASP A 167 -11.83 19.43 -14.00
CA ASP A 167 -12.90 20.31 -13.56
C ASP A 167 -14.18 20.09 -14.37
N GLN A 168 -14.05 19.94 -15.69
CA GLN A 168 -15.16 19.63 -16.59
C GLN A 168 -15.85 18.32 -16.21
N VAL A 169 -15.07 17.26 -15.97
CA VAL A 169 -15.61 15.96 -15.53
C VAL A 169 -16.24 16.06 -14.14
N ALA A 170 -15.65 16.82 -13.22
CA ALA A 170 -16.20 17.02 -11.88
C ALA A 170 -17.55 17.75 -11.90
N LEU A 171 -17.68 18.79 -12.74
CA LEU A 171 -18.92 19.53 -12.96
C LEU A 171 -20.02 18.62 -13.51
N LEU A 172 -19.71 17.86 -14.57
CA LEU A 172 -20.67 16.93 -15.18
C LEU A 172 -21.08 15.80 -14.23
N ARG A 173 -20.15 15.30 -13.39
CA ARG A 173 -20.45 14.28 -12.36
C ARG A 173 -21.40 14.84 -11.29
N ALA A 174 -21.14 16.04 -10.79
CA ALA A 174 -22.00 16.68 -9.80
C ALA A 174 -23.41 16.92 -10.35
N LEU A 175 -23.52 17.36 -11.61
CA LEU A 175 -24.80 17.52 -12.28
C LEU A 175 -25.53 16.19 -12.48
N ARG A 176 -24.82 15.16 -12.97
CA ARG A 176 -25.39 13.81 -13.14
C ARG A 176 -25.96 13.27 -11.83
N ASP A 177 -25.25 13.46 -10.72
CA ASP A 177 -25.70 13.00 -9.40
C ASP A 177 -27.01 13.70 -8.97
N VAL A 178 -27.13 15.02 -9.20
CA VAL A 178 -28.36 15.77 -8.91
C VAL A 178 -29.52 15.37 -9.83
N VAL A 179 -29.25 15.17 -11.12
CA VAL A 179 -30.28 14.74 -12.09
C VAL A 179 -30.77 13.32 -11.79
N ARG A 180 -29.88 12.39 -11.39
CA ARG A 180 -30.25 11.01 -11.03
C ARG A 180 -30.96 10.94 -9.67
N GLN A 181 -30.60 11.79 -8.73
CA GLN A 181 -31.13 11.76 -7.36
C GLN A 181 -31.44 13.18 -6.86
N PRO A 182 -32.55 13.80 -7.32
CA PRO A 182 -32.87 15.16 -6.95
C PRO A 182 -33.22 15.32 -5.47
N ALA A 183 -33.59 14.25 -4.76
CA ALA A 183 -33.88 14.28 -3.32
C ALA A 183 -32.63 14.13 -2.43
N ASP A 184 -31.46 13.76 -3.00
CA ASP A 184 -30.22 13.62 -2.21
C ASP A 184 -29.63 15.00 -1.89
N ARG A 185 -29.78 15.41 -0.62
CA ARG A 185 -29.19 16.67 -0.11
C ARG A 185 -27.67 16.70 -0.23
N ALA A 186 -26.99 15.55 -0.18
CA ALA A 186 -25.54 15.49 -0.34
C ALA A 186 -25.14 15.77 -1.80
N ALA A 187 -25.87 15.23 -2.78
CA ALA A 187 -25.67 15.54 -4.20
C ALA A 187 -25.93 17.02 -4.50
N GLN A 188 -27.02 17.58 -3.97
CA GLN A 188 -27.31 19.02 -4.09
C GLN A 188 -26.21 19.88 -3.47
N GLY A 189 -25.71 19.52 -2.28
CA GLY A 189 -24.61 20.23 -1.63
C GLY A 189 -23.33 20.21 -2.46
N ARG A 190 -22.95 19.05 -3.02
CA ARG A 190 -21.79 18.93 -3.93
C ARG A 190 -21.97 19.77 -5.19
N TRP A 191 -23.17 19.80 -5.76
CA TRP A 191 -23.48 20.65 -6.91
C TRP A 191 -23.31 22.14 -6.61
N LEU A 192 -23.89 22.62 -5.51
CA LEU A 192 -23.75 24.01 -5.09
C LEU A 192 -22.29 24.39 -4.80
N GLU A 193 -21.52 23.49 -4.20
CA GLU A 193 -20.08 23.72 -3.98
C GLU A 193 -19.32 23.86 -5.30
N VAL A 194 -19.58 22.98 -6.27
CA VAL A 194 -18.91 23.01 -7.57
C VAL A 194 -19.33 24.24 -8.37
N VAL A 195 -20.63 24.55 -8.45
CA VAL A 195 -21.14 25.76 -9.13
C VAL A 195 -20.61 27.02 -8.47
N GLY A 196 -20.53 27.07 -7.14
CA GLY A 196 -19.99 28.21 -6.39
C GLY A 196 -18.53 28.54 -6.74
N ARG A 197 -17.75 27.57 -7.22
CA ARG A 197 -16.37 27.79 -7.70
C ARG A 197 -16.32 28.44 -9.09
N PHE A 198 -17.38 28.31 -9.88
CA PHE A 198 -17.45 28.80 -11.27
C PHE A 198 -18.47 29.91 -11.48
N SER A 199 -19.28 30.23 -10.45
CA SER A 199 -20.20 31.37 -10.46
C SER A 199 -19.42 32.68 -10.49
N PRO A 200 -19.83 33.67 -11.29
CA PRO A 200 -19.20 34.98 -11.24
C PRO A 200 -19.54 35.61 -9.88
N ARG A 201 -18.53 36.19 -9.23
CA ARG A 201 -18.76 37.13 -8.13
C ARG A 201 -19.19 38.46 -8.71
#